data_AF-A0A972RGX8-F1
#
_entry.id   AF-A0A972RGX8-F1
#
_cell.length_a   1.000
_cell.length_b   1.000
_cell.length_c   1.000
_cell.angle_alpha   90.00
_cell.angle_beta   90.00
_cell.angle_gamma   90.00
#
_symmetry.space_group_name_H-M   'P 1'
#
loop_
_entity.id
_entity.type
_entity.pdbx_description
1 polymer ?
#
loop_
_entity_poly.entity_id
_entity_poly.type
_entity_poly.pdbx_seq_one_letter_code
_entity_poly.pdbx_strand_id
1 'polypeptide(L)'
;MSYKLKITPSGQLQLQVNEEERVNAPMKKVIGAFKRSMPEGLFKLTVQDTGETEPSILFWRELGLLYLSRLCHLTAVNDEQMG
;
A
#
# COMPACT_ATOMS: atom_id res chain seq x y z
N MET A 1 -4.68 -12.54 -9.92
CA MET A 1 -3.75 -12.06 -8.89
C MET A 1 -4.60 -11.58 -7.73
N SER A 2 -4.70 -12.37 -6.66
CA SER A 2 -5.33 -11.97 -5.41
C SER A 2 -4.24 -11.78 -4.36
N TYR A 3 -4.16 -10.55 -3.86
CA TYR A 3 -3.24 -10.12 -2.82
C TYR A 3 -4.04 -9.61 -1.65
N LYS A 4 -3.98 -10.32 -0.52
CA LYS A 4 -4.76 -9.94 0.64
C LYS A 4 -3.88 -9.33 1.72
N LEU A 5 -4.14 -8.06 2.06
CA LEU A 5 -3.56 -7.46 3.27
C LEU A 5 -4.40 -7.83 4.48
N LYS A 6 -3.73 -8.32 5.53
CA LYS A 6 -4.36 -8.66 6.81
C LYS A 6 -3.58 -8.07 7.97
N ILE A 7 -4.30 -7.61 8.98
CA ILE A 7 -3.73 -7.31 10.29
C ILE A 7 -3.71 -8.62 11.08
N THR A 8 -2.53 -8.99 11.57
CA THR A 8 -2.34 -10.14 12.47
C THR A 8 -2.81 -9.81 13.89
N PRO A 9 -3.05 -10.81 14.75
CA PRO A 9 -3.38 -10.56 16.16
C PRO A 9 -2.34 -9.72 16.92
N SER A 10 -1.08 -9.74 16.47
CA SER A 10 0.00 -8.90 17.02
C SER A 10 -0.06 -7.42 16.59
N GLY A 11 -1.05 -7.03 15.78
CA GLY A 11 -1.15 -5.70 15.19
C GLY A 11 -0.29 -5.50 13.95
N GLN A 12 0.44 -6.52 13.49
CA GLN A 12 1.28 -6.40 12.31
C GLN A 12 0.51 -6.57 11.01
N LEU A 13 0.77 -5.72 10.03
CA LEU A 13 0.29 -5.90 8.66
C LEU A 13 1.12 -6.94 7.91
N GLN A 14 0.44 -7.90 7.31
CA GLN A 14 1.03 -8.92 6.46
C GLN A 14 0.32 -8.95 5.11
N LEU A 15 1.12 -9.03 4.05
CA LEU A 15 0.66 -9.24 2.69
C LEU A 15 0.67 -10.74 2.38
N GLN A 16 -0.51 -11.32 2.19
CA GLN A 16 -0.67 -12.71 1.76
C GLN A 16 -0.79 -12.74 0.23
N VAL A 17 -0.02 -13.65 -0.37
CA VAL A 17 0.02 -13.90 -1.80
C VAL A 17 -0.54 -15.29 -2.02
N ASN A 18 -1.47 -15.44 -2.95
CA ASN A 18 -1.88 -16.78 -3.37
C ASN A 18 -0.74 -17.41 -4.18
N GLU A 19 -0.15 -18.50 -3.68
CA GLU A 19 1.09 -19.09 -4.24
C GLU A 19 0.93 -19.63 -5.66
N GLU A 20 -0.31 -19.90 -6.09
CA GLU A 20 -0.64 -20.43 -7.41
C GLU A 20 -0.57 -19.37 -8.52
N GLU A 21 -0.49 -18.07 -8.19
CA GLU A 21 -0.55 -17.00 -9.18
C GLU A 21 0.82 -16.33 -9.41
N ARG A 22 1.14 -16.10 -10.69
CA ARG A 22 2.35 -15.37 -11.07
C ARG A 22 2.30 -13.95 -10.52
N VAL A 23 3.15 -13.64 -9.55
CA VAL A 23 3.28 -12.29 -8.99
C VAL A 23 3.91 -11.34 -10.01
N ASN A 24 3.27 -10.19 -10.26
CA ASN A 24 3.85 -9.16 -11.12
C ASN A 24 5.12 -8.54 -10.49
N ALA A 25 6.04 -8.04 -11.31
CA ALA A 25 7.33 -7.52 -10.84
C ALA A 25 7.20 -6.35 -9.82
N PRO A 26 6.23 -5.42 -9.97
CA PRO A 26 5.99 -4.39 -8.96
C PRO A 26 5.59 -4.99 -7.60
N MET A 27 4.64 -5.93 -7.54
CA MET A 27 4.17 -6.50 -6.28
C MET A 27 5.22 -7.38 -5.61
N LYS A 28 6.13 -8.01 -6.38
CA LYS A 28 7.31 -8.69 -5.79
C LYS A 28 8.14 -7.76 -4.92
N LYS A 29 8.30 -6.49 -5.31
CA LYS A 29 9.03 -5.49 -4.50
C LYS A 29 8.28 -5.15 -3.22
N VAL A 30 6.96 -4.98 -3.29
CA VAL A 30 6.09 -4.72 -2.14
C VAL A 30 6.14 -5.88 -1.15
N ILE A 31 6.00 -7.12 -1.64
CA ILE A 31 6.10 -8.33 -0.81
C ILE A 31 7.48 -8.40 -0.13
N GLY A 32 8.55 -8.15 -0.88
CA GLY A 32 9.90 -8.10 -0.32
C GLY A 32 10.06 -7.04 0.77
N ALA A 33 9.39 -5.89 0.62
CA ALA A 33 9.39 -4.83 1.62
C ALA A 33 8.61 -5.23 2.88
N PHE A 34 7.41 -5.81 2.77
CA PHE A 34 6.67 -6.32 3.92
C PHE A 34 7.41 -7.43 4.68
N LYS A 35 8.21 -8.25 3.99
CA LYS A 35 9.09 -9.24 4.63
C LYS A 35 10.22 -8.61 5.43
N ARG A 36 10.67 -7.40 5.08
CA ARG A 36 11.71 -6.66 5.80
C ARG A 36 11.13 -5.84 6.94
N SER A 37 10.13 -5.01 6.67
CA SER A 37 9.44 -4.22 7.68
C SER A 37 8.07 -3.75 7.21
N MET A 38 7.14 -3.61 8.15
CA MET A 38 5.80 -3.08 7.87
C MET A 38 5.82 -1.64 7.32
N PRO A 39 6.57 -0.68 7.90
CA PRO A 39 6.59 0.69 7.39
C PRO A 39 7.12 0.77 5.95
N GLU A 40 8.16 -0.02 5.63
CA GLU A 40 8.69 -0.07 4.27
C GLU A 40 7.69 -0.70 3.29
N GLY A 41 7.01 -1.77 3.70
CA GLY A 41 5.93 -2.39 2.92
C GLY A 41 4.81 -1.41 2.59
N LEU A 42 4.33 -0.68 3.58
CA LEU A 42 3.32 0.37 3.42
C LEU A 42 3.81 1.48 2.51
N PHE A 43 5.02 2.02 2.74
CA PHE A 43 5.58 3.06 1.88
C PHE A 43 5.66 2.61 0.42
N LYS A 44 6.18 1.41 0.16
CA LYS A 44 6.27 0.86 -1.19
C LYS A 44 4.91 0.62 -1.83
N LEU A 45 3.93 0.15 -1.06
CA LEU A 45 2.56 0.00 -1.53
C LEU A 45 1.95 1.34 -1.96
N THR A 46 2.17 2.38 -1.16
CA THR A 46 1.63 3.73 -1.34
C THR A 46 2.17 4.43 -2.60
N VAL A 47 3.48 4.39 -2.81
CA VAL A 47 4.13 5.12 -3.93
C VAL A 47 4.11 4.36 -5.25
N GLN A 48 3.72 3.09 -5.25
CA GLN A 48 3.73 2.28 -6.44
C GLN A 48 2.42 2.44 -7.20
N ASP A 49 2.52 2.69 -8.51
CA ASP A 49 1.36 2.59 -9.37
C ASP A 49 1.13 1.14 -9.79
N THR A 50 0.23 0.49 -9.08
CA THR A 50 -0.23 -0.85 -9.41
C THR A 50 -1.63 -0.75 -9.99
N GLY A 51 -1.87 -1.38 -11.14
CA GLY A 51 -3.24 -1.68 -11.63
C GLY A 51 -3.97 -2.72 -10.77
N GLU A 52 -3.69 -2.74 -9.46
CA GLU A 52 -4.28 -3.64 -8.49
C GLU A 52 -5.65 -3.10 -8.10
N THR A 53 -6.64 -3.97 -8.11
CA THR A 53 -8.04 -3.60 -7.85
C THR A 53 -8.59 -4.25 -6.58
N GLU A 54 -7.79 -5.06 -5.88
CA GLU A 54 -8.25 -5.70 -4.65
C GLU A 54 -8.58 -4.66 -3.56
N PRO A 55 -9.80 -4.66 -2.97
CA PRO A 55 -10.24 -3.62 -2.04
C PRO A 55 -9.33 -3.43 -0.82
N SER A 56 -8.77 -4.53 -0.28
CA SER A 56 -7.86 -4.44 0.86
C SER A 56 -6.56 -3.69 0.51
N ILE A 57 -6.05 -3.90 -0.70
CA ILE A 57 -4.86 -3.22 -1.21
C ILE A 57 -5.14 -1.73 -1.42
N LEU A 58 -6.27 -1.41 -2.06
CA LEU A 58 -6.68 -0.02 -2.31
C LEU A 58 -6.81 0.77 -1.00
N PHE A 59 -7.48 0.20 0.00
CA PHE A 59 -7.63 0.83 1.31
C PHE A 59 -6.28 1.17 1.96
N TRP A 60 -5.34 0.22 2.03
CA TRP A 60 -4.04 0.47 2.66
C TRP A 60 -3.16 1.42 1.86
N ARG A 61 -3.29 1.42 0.52
CA ARG A 61 -2.62 2.39 -0.34
C ARG A 61 -3.11 3.81 -0.05
N GLU A 62 -4.42 4.03 -0.02
CA GLU A 62 -5.03 5.33 0.29
C GLU A 62 -4.70 5.80 1.70
N LEU A 63 -4.82 4.92 2.70
CA LEU A 63 -4.46 5.25 4.07
C LEU A 63 -2.99 5.65 4.20
N GLY A 64 -2.09 4.91 3.53
CA GLY A 64 -0.67 5.22 3.50
C GLY A 64 -0.39 6.55 2.79
N LEU A 65 -1.08 6.86 1.69
CA LEU A 65 -0.98 8.17 1.02
C LEU A 65 -1.36 9.29 1.99
N LEU A 66 -2.52 9.18 2.65
CA LEU A 66 -2.98 10.17 3.63
C LEU A 66 -1.99 10.34 4.78
N TYR A 67 -1.47 9.23 5.31
CA TYR A 67 -0.51 9.24 6.40
C TYR A 67 0.80 9.92 6.00
N LEU A 68 1.38 9.54 4.86
CA LEU A 68 2.62 10.16 4.35
C LEU A 68 2.41 11.64 4.03
N SER A 69 1.29 12.01 3.40
CA SER A 69 0.97 13.41 3.14
C SER A 69 0.91 14.23 4.42
N ARG A 70 0.28 13.69 5.47
CA ARG A 70 0.26 14.34 6.80
C ARG A 70 1.64 14.45 7.41
N LEU A 71 2.47 13.40 7.38
CA LEU A 71 3.83 13.45 7.92
C LEU A 71 4.72 14.45 7.19
N CYS A 72 4.57 14.56 5.87
CA CYS A 72 5.36 15.47 5.04
C CYS A 72 4.78 16.89 5.01
N HIS A 73 3.74 17.19 5.79
CA HIS A 73 2.99 18.46 5.74
C HIS A 73 2.59 18.85 4.30
N LEU A 74 2.32 17.86 3.47
CA LEU A 74 1.72 18.07 2.16
C LEU A 74 0.25 18.38 2.42
N THR A 75 -0.06 19.65 2.71
CA THR A 75 -1.41 20.16 2.58
C THR A 75 -1.82 19.86 1.15
N ALA A 76 -2.84 19.02 0.98
CA ALA A 76 -3.49 18.88 -0.32
C ALA A 76 -3.76 20.30 -0.80
N VAL A 77 -3.16 20.68 -1.93
CA VAL A 77 -3.47 21.94 -2.61
C VAL A 77 -4.92 21.80 -3.07
N ASN A 78 -5.83 22.10 -2.16
CA ASN A 78 -7.28 22.12 -2.32
C ASN A 78 -7.75 23.59 -2.30
N ASP A 79 -7.00 24.46 -2.95
CA ASP A 79 -7.29 25.89 -3.09
C ASP A 79 -6.91 26.37 -4.49
N GLU A 80 -7.50 25.81 -5.57
CA GLU A 80 -7.53 26.54 -6.88
C GLU A 80 -8.44 25.97 -7.99
N GLN A 81 -9.56 25.30 -7.67
CA GLN A 81 -10.67 25.17 -8.64
C GLN A 81 -12.03 25.45 -7.97
N MET A 82 -12.11 26.56 -7.24
CA MET A 82 -13.34 27.36 -7.20
C MET A 82 -12.97 28.74 -7.77
N GLY A 83 -13.15 28.89 -9.08
CA GLY A 83 -12.99 30.11 -9.87
C GLY A 83 -13.61 29.91 -11.23
#